data_AF-A0A8J3G5E2-F1
#
_entry.id   AF-A0A8J3G5E2-F1
#
_cell.length_a   1.000
_cell.length_b   1.000
_cell.length_c   1.000
_cell.angle_alpha   90.00
_cell.angle_beta   90.00
_cell.angle_gamma   90.00
#
_symmetry.space_group_name_H-M   'P 1'
#
loop_
_entity.id
_entity.type
_entity.pdbx_description
1 polymer ?
#
loop_
_entity_poly.entity_id
_entity_poly.type
_entity_poly.pdbx_seq_one_letter_code
_entity_poly.pdbx_strand_id
1 'polypeptide(L)'
;MEFLSEIERFLKGRNNFILIDINMTLILNLLMIFSLFLDPILEGRWVIQSFTSFERVLDSQAFQSMDSDQQVRAYEMYSLAMKEFELVFKGDTIFFKDLRNEAIINKKGIWHLEKDTLIINDLEIMASYKYFIDQSDSCRLILKPILPGPKVAKYGSTYQLVDCK
;
A
#
# COMPACT_ATOMS: atom_id res chain seq x y z
N MET A 1 54.86 27.18 -34.33
CA MET A 1 53.98 26.01 -34.54
C MET A 1 53.61 25.31 -33.23
N GLU A 2 54.22 25.64 -32.08
CA GLU A 2 53.92 25.04 -30.77
C GLU A 2 52.65 25.59 -30.10
N PHE A 3 52.35 26.88 -30.25
CA PHE A 3 51.19 27.54 -29.61
C PHE A 3 49.83 26.92 -29.98
N LEU A 4 49.65 26.48 -31.23
CA LEU A 4 48.43 25.81 -31.67
C LEU A 4 48.27 24.41 -31.06
N SER A 5 49.38 23.69 -30.85
CA SER A 5 49.36 22.37 -30.21
C SER A 5 49.01 22.42 -28.72
N GLU A 6 49.33 23.53 -28.07
CA GLU A 6 49.04 23.79 -26.66
C GLU A 6 47.57 24.17 -26.46
N ILE A 7 47.01 24.97 -27.38
CA ILE A 7 45.57 25.28 -27.43
C ILE A 7 44.75 24.01 -27.72
N GLU A 8 45.18 23.16 -28.65
CA GLU A 8 44.50 21.89 -28.93
C GLU A 8 44.51 20.94 -27.72
N ARG A 9 45.62 20.82 -26.99
CA ARG A 9 45.67 20.02 -25.74
C ARG A 9 44.77 20.60 -24.66
N PHE A 10 44.73 21.92 -24.53
CA PHE A 10 43.91 22.61 -23.53
C PHE A 10 42.40 22.46 -23.81
N LEU A 11 41.99 22.57 -25.08
CA LEU A 11 40.60 22.36 -25.51
C LEU A 11 40.16 20.89 -25.39
N LYS A 12 41.05 19.95 -25.71
CA LYS A 12 40.77 18.51 -25.64
C LYS A 12 40.67 18.00 -24.19
N GLY A 13 41.44 18.59 -23.26
CA GLY A 13 41.36 18.29 -21.83
C GLY A 13 40.12 18.85 -21.14
N ARG A 14 39.68 20.07 -21.49
CA ARG A 14 38.45 20.68 -20.93
C ARG A 14 37.17 20.01 -21.39
N ASN A 15 37.08 19.63 -22.67
CA ASN A 15 35.86 19.04 -23.20
C ASN A 15 35.52 17.70 -22.56
N ASN A 16 36.51 16.85 -22.27
CA ASN A 16 36.26 15.57 -21.60
C ASN A 16 35.81 15.73 -20.14
N PHE A 17 36.38 16.67 -19.39
CA PHE A 17 35.94 16.93 -18.00
C PHE A 17 34.51 17.47 -17.93
N ILE A 18 34.17 18.45 -18.78
CA ILE A 18 32.83 19.04 -18.82
C ILE A 18 31.78 18.02 -19.30
N LEU A 19 32.11 17.16 -20.27
CA LEU A 19 31.21 16.09 -20.73
C LEU A 19 30.97 15.02 -19.66
N ILE A 20 31.97 14.68 -18.84
CA ILE A 20 31.82 13.71 -17.74
C ILE A 20 30.94 14.29 -16.63
N ASP A 21 31.14 15.56 -16.25
CA ASP A 21 30.32 16.22 -15.22
C ASP A 21 28.86 16.40 -15.64
N ILE A 22 28.61 16.73 -16.92
CA ILE A 22 27.25 16.83 -17.47
C ILE A 22 26.57 15.45 -17.46
N ASN A 23 27.27 14.39 -17.88
CA ASN A 23 26.73 13.02 -17.85
C ASN A 23 26.42 12.55 -16.42
N MET A 24 27.28 12.82 -15.46
CA MET A 24 27.07 12.42 -14.07
C MET A 24 25.89 13.16 -13.43
N THR A 25 25.74 14.45 -13.72
CA THR A 25 24.60 15.26 -13.24
C THR A 25 23.28 14.81 -13.88
N LEU A 26 23.29 14.47 -15.18
CA LEU A 26 22.13 13.90 -15.88
C LEU A 26 21.72 12.55 -15.31
N ILE A 27 22.69 11.65 -15.07
CA ILE A 27 22.44 10.35 -14.47
C ILE A 27 21.87 10.51 -13.05
N LEU A 28 22.42 11.41 -12.25
CA LEU A 28 21.93 11.67 -10.90
C LEU A 28 20.49 12.22 -10.89
N ASN A 29 20.17 13.16 -11.79
CA ASN A 29 18.81 13.67 -11.95
C ASN A 29 17.85 12.59 -12.44
N LEU A 30 18.29 11.71 -13.35
CA LEU A 30 17.48 10.59 -13.83
C LEU A 30 17.17 9.60 -12.72
N LEU A 31 18.16 9.27 -11.88
CA LEU A 31 18.00 8.42 -10.70
C LEU A 31 17.08 9.07 -9.65
N MET A 32 17.19 10.39 -9.45
CA MET A 32 16.30 11.12 -8.54
C MET A 32 14.85 11.11 -9.06
N ILE A 33 14.65 11.33 -10.35
CA ILE A 33 13.33 11.21 -11.01
C ILE A 33 12.81 9.77 -10.87
N PHE A 34 13.65 8.75 -11.07
CA PHE A 34 13.28 7.35 -10.88
C PHE A 34 12.89 7.03 -9.43
N SER A 35 13.57 7.64 -8.46
CA SER A 35 13.24 7.47 -7.04
C SER A 35 11.88 8.08 -6.67
N LEU A 36 11.43 9.10 -7.40
CA LEU A 36 10.07 9.66 -7.25
C LEU A 36 8.98 8.74 -7.79
N PHE A 37 9.33 7.73 -8.61
CA PHE A 37 8.42 6.68 -9.08
C PHE A 37 8.46 5.42 -8.22
N LEU A 38 9.28 5.38 -7.16
CA LEU A 38 9.18 4.33 -6.15
C LEU A 38 7.99 4.64 -5.23
N ASP A 39 6.77 4.51 -5.76
CA ASP A 39 5.56 4.43 -4.96
C ASP A 39 5.74 3.33 -3.89
N PRO A 40 5.11 3.43 -2.71
CA PRO A 40 5.18 2.35 -1.73
C PRO A 40 4.70 1.07 -2.40
N ILE A 41 5.63 0.15 -2.61
CA ILE A 41 5.39 -1.09 -3.32
C ILE A 41 4.62 -1.99 -2.35
N LEU A 42 3.30 -1.89 -2.40
CA LEU A 42 2.40 -2.82 -1.70
C LEU A 42 2.37 -4.20 -2.37
N GLU A 43 3.13 -4.41 -3.44
CA GLU A 43 3.23 -5.68 -4.16
C GLU A 43 3.41 -6.86 -3.20
N GLY A 44 2.71 -7.96 -3.49
CA GLY A 44 2.79 -9.20 -2.73
C GLY A 44 1.54 -9.50 -1.92
N ARG A 45 1.66 -10.54 -1.09
CA ARG A 45 0.57 -11.12 -0.33
C ARG A 45 0.65 -10.70 1.14
N TRP A 46 -0.37 -10.01 1.60
CA TRP A 46 -0.51 -9.45 2.95
C TRP A 46 -1.60 -10.18 3.70
N VAL A 47 -1.26 -10.86 4.78
CA VAL A 47 -2.22 -11.61 5.61
C VAL A 47 -2.55 -10.80 6.86
N ILE A 48 -3.83 -10.75 7.22
CA ILE A 48 -4.25 -10.02 8.40
C ILE A 48 -3.59 -10.58 9.67
N GLN A 49 -3.17 -9.69 10.57
CA GLN A 49 -2.65 -10.03 11.89
C GLN A 49 -3.56 -9.52 13.01
N SER A 50 -4.22 -8.39 12.79
CA SER A 50 -5.22 -7.87 13.72
C SER A 50 -6.31 -7.10 13.00
N PHE A 51 -7.51 -7.11 13.56
CA PHE A 51 -8.65 -6.35 13.07
C PHE A 51 -9.27 -5.54 14.21
N THR A 52 -8.51 -4.56 14.69
CA THR A 52 -8.86 -3.77 15.88
C THR A 52 -10.21 -3.06 15.77
N SER A 53 -10.63 -2.63 14.58
CA SER A 53 -11.98 -2.08 14.41
C SER A 53 -13.08 -3.09 14.76
N PHE A 54 -12.93 -4.36 14.35
CA PHE A 54 -13.89 -5.42 14.66
C PHE A 54 -13.81 -5.78 16.15
N GLU A 55 -12.61 -5.97 16.69
CA GLU A 55 -12.39 -6.24 18.14
C GLU A 55 -13.10 -5.21 19.01
N ARG A 56 -13.01 -3.92 18.66
CA ARG A 56 -13.71 -2.85 19.39
C ARG A 56 -15.23 -2.92 19.32
N VAL A 57 -15.78 -3.47 18.24
CA VAL A 57 -17.22 -3.73 18.15
C VAL A 57 -17.60 -4.86 19.11
N LEU A 58 -16.81 -5.94 19.16
CA LEU A 58 -17.02 -7.07 20.08
C LEU A 58 -16.88 -6.65 21.55
N ASP A 59 -16.00 -5.70 21.86
CA ASP A 59 -15.84 -5.16 23.22
C ASP A 59 -16.89 -4.11 23.61
N SER A 60 -17.76 -3.69 22.68
CA SER A 60 -18.69 -2.58 22.92
C SER A 60 -19.88 -3.00 23.77
N GLN A 61 -20.37 -2.09 24.63
CA GLN A 61 -21.58 -2.34 25.43
C GLN A 61 -22.80 -2.70 24.57
N ALA A 62 -22.92 -2.09 23.39
CA ALA A 62 -23.99 -2.38 22.44
C ALA A 62 -23.95 -3.85 22.00
N PHE A 63 -22.77 -4.36 21.66
CA PHE A 63 -22.60 -5.77 21.32
C PHE A 63 -22.89 -6.69 22.51
N GLN A 64 -22.38 -6.36 23.70
CA GLN A 64 -22.61 -7.15 24.92
C GLN A 64 -24.09 -7.21 25.33
N SER A 65 -24.92 -6.26 24.87
CA SER A 65 -26.37 -6.27 25.07
C SER A 65 -27.18 -7.02 24.01
N MET A 66 -26.54 -7.55 22.97
CA MET A 66 -27.21 -8.35 21.92
C MET A 66 -27.57 -9.74 22.43
N ASP A 67 -28.55 -10.37 21.77
CA ASP A 67 -28.94 -11.76 22.00
C ASP A 67 -27.76 -12.72 21.80
N SER A 68 -27.72 -13.81 22.59
CA SER A 68 -26.61 -14.77 22.57
C SER A 68 -26.29 -15.32 21.17
N ASP A 69 -27.31 -15.64 20.37
CA ASP A 69 -27.14 -16.14 19.01
C ASP A 69 -26.47 -15.09 18.09
N GLN A 70 -26.76 -13.80 18.27
CA GLN A 70 -26.12 -12.74 17.50
C GLN A 70 -24.65 -12.58 17.89
N GLN A 71 -24.34 -12.70 19.18
CA GLN A 71 -22.97 -12.63 19.66
C GLN A 71 -22.13 -13.80 19.11
N VAL A 72 -22.65 -15.03 19.17
CA VAL A 72 -21.99 -16.22 18.63
C VAL A 72 -21.67 -16.03 17.15
N ARG A 73 -22.65 -15.62 16.33
CA ARG A 73 -22.44 -15.39 14.90
C ARG A 73 -21.37 -14.34 14.63
N ALA A 74 -21.33 -13.25 15.38
CA ALA A 74 -20.31 -12.21 15.21
C ALA A 74 -18.91 -12.71 15.57
N TYR A 75 -18.77 -13.54 16.62
CA TYR A 75 -17.50 -14.17 16.96
C TYR A 75 -17.03 -15.16 15.89
N GLU A 76 -17.94 -15.96 15.33
CA GLU A 76 -17.64 -16.87 14.21
C GLU A 76 -17.18 -16.08 12.97
N MET A 77 -17.89 -15.00 12.64
CA MET A 77 -17.53 -14.07 11.57
C MET A 77 -16.14 -13.45 11.78
N TYR A 78 -15.82 -13.01 13.00
CA TYR A 78 -14.50 -12.49 13.33
C TYR A 78 -13.42 -13.57 13.20
N SER A 79 -13.67 -14.77 13.73
CA SER A 79 -12.74 -15.90 13.63
C SER A 79 -12.47 -16.28 12.17
N LEU A 80 -13.51 -16.25 11.33
CA LEU A 80 -13.41 -16.54 9.91
C LEU A 80 -12.58 -15.47 9.19
N ALA A 81 -12.85 -14.19 9.48
CA ALA A 81 -12.08 -13.07 8.92
C ALA A 81 -10.59 -13.18 9.30
N MET A 82 -10.27 -13.42 10.57
CA MET A 82 -8.88 -13.55 11.03
C MET A 82 -8.13 -14.73 10.42
N LYS A 83 -8.84 -15.80 10.02
CA LYS A 83 -8.24 -16.98 9.38
C LYS A 83 -7.97 -16.75 7.89
N GLU A 84 -8.84 -16.03 7.19
CA GLU A 84 -8.86 -16.03 5.72
C GLU A 84 -8.58 -14.68 5.08
N PHE A 85 -8.69 -13.55 5.80
CA PHE A 85 -8.50 -12.24 5.21
C PHE A 85 -7.07 -12.00 4.78
N GLU A 86 -6.94 -11.64 3.52
CA GLU A 86 -5.68 -11.28 2.87
C GLU A 86 -5.92 -10.22 1.79
N LEU A 87 -4.85 -9.49 1.47
CA LEU A 87 -4.76 -8.59 0.34
C LEU A 87 -3.59 -9.07 -0.53
N VAL A 88 -3.83 -9.26 -1.82
CA VAL A 88 -2.80 -9.68 -2.78
C VAL A 88 -2.68 -8.61 -3.85
N PHE A 89 -1.62 -7.82 -3.79
CA PHE A 89 -1.34 -6.79 -4.77
C PHE A 89 -0.44 -7.37 -5.87
N LYS A 90 -0.84 -7.17 -7.13
CA LYS A 90 -0.11 -7.61 -8.31
C LYS A 90 -0.21 -6.57 -9.42
N GLY A 91 0.80 -5.72 -9.56
CA GLY A 91 0.74 -4.57 -10.45
C GLY A 91 -0.37 -3.62 -10.01
N ASP A 92 -1.26 -3.22 -10.93
CA ASP A 92 -2.44 -2.38 -10.63
C ASP A 92 -3.65 -3.17 -10.10
N THR A 93 -3.54 -4.49 -10.03
CA THR A 93 -4.61 -5.39 -9.64
C THR A 93 -4.49 -5.79 -8.18
N ILE A 94 -5.62 -5.86 -7.47
CA ILE A 94 -5.69 -6.39 -6.12
C ILE A 94 -6.71 -7.54 -6.05
N PHE A 95 -6.34 -8.62 -5.36
CA PHE A 95 -7.28 -9.65 -4.93
C PHE A 95 -7.45 -9.55 -3.43
N PHE A 96 -8.70 -9.49 -2.98
CA PHE A 96 -9.01 -9.28 -1.56
C PHE A 96 -10.22 -10.11 -1.16
N LYS A 97 -10.40 -10.28 0.15
CA LYS A 97 -11.56 -10.97 0.71
C LYS A 97 -12.59 -9.96 1.20
N ASP A 98 -13.87 -10.30 1.04
CA ASP A 98 -14.99 -9.63 1.69
C ASP A 98 -15.77 -10.65 2.52
N LEU A 99 -16.43 -10.19 3.56
CA LEU A 99 -17.28 -11.02 4.43
C LEU A 99 -18.73 -10.62 4.19
N ARG A 100 -19.52 -11.51 3.57
CA ARG A 100 -20.95 -11.29 3.31
C ARG A 100 -21.74 -12.54 3.66
N ASN A 101 -22.88 -12.35 4.31
CA ASN A 101 -23.78 -13.44 4.70
C ASN A 101 -23.01 -14.59 5.38
N GLU A 102 -22.15 -14.25 6.35
CA GLU A 102 -21.33 -15.20 7.13
C GLU A 102 -20.34 -16.04 6.30
N ALA A 103 -20.07 -15.64 5.05
CA ALA A 103 -19.14 -16.32 4.17
C ALA A 103 -18.05 -15.38 3.63
N ILE A 104 -16.87 -15.94 3.41
CA ILE A 104 -15.76 -15.27 2.74
C ILE A 104 -15.98 -15.33 1.23
N ILE A 105 -15.90 -14.17 0.59
CA ILE A 105 -16.01 -14.03 -0.85
C ILE A 105 -14.68 -13.49 -1.37
N ASN A 106 -14.18 -14.10 -2.43
CA ASN A 106 -13.01 -13.62 -3.15
C ASN A 106 -13.44 -12.50 -4.09
N LYS A 107 -12.70 -11.39 -4.04
CA LYS A 107 -12.94 -10.22 -4.88
C LYS A 107 -11.72 -9.83 -5.67
N LYS A 108 -11.96 -9.15 -6.78
CA LYS A 108 -10.94 -8.53 -7.62
C LYS A 108 -11.20 -7.03 -7.78
N GLY A 109 -10.14 -6.25 -7.68
CA GLY A 109 -10.17 -4.80 -7.84
C GLY A 109 -8.99 -4.26 -8.63
N ILE A 110 -9.09 -2.99 -8.98
CA ILE A 110 -7.94 -2.15 -9.38
C ILE A 110 -7.61 -1.26 -8.18
N TRP A 111 -6.34 -1.12 -7.85
CA TRP A 111 -5.91 -0.25 -6.77
C TRP A 111 -4.96 0.83 -7.27
N HIS A 112 -4.96 1.95 -6.55
CA HIS A 112 -4.00 3.03 -6.74
C HIS A 112 -3.82 3.79 -5.43
N LEU A 113 -2.77 4.61 -5.38
CA LEU A 113 -2.49 5.48 -4.25
C LEU A 113 -2.79 6.93 -4.60
N GLU A 114 -3.43 7.63 -3.69
CA GLU A 114 -3.57 9.08 -3.69
C GLU A 114 -2.96 9.62 -2.40
N LYS A 115 -1.69 10.03 -2.46
CA LYS A 115 -0.87 10.36 -1.27
C LYS A 115 -0.86 9.17 -0.30
N ASP A 116 -1.30 9.36 0.94
CA ASP A 116 -1.37 8.32 1.97
C ASP A 116 -2.68 7.53 1.94
N THR A 117 -3.44 7.61 0.83
CA THR A 117 -4.71 6.91 0.68
C THR A 117 -4.60 5.78 -0.32
N LEU A 118 -4.82 4.55 0.14
CA LEU A 118 -5.09 3.41 -0.70
C LEU A 118 -6.54 3.44 -1.17
N ILE A 119 -6.74 3.42 -2.49
CA ILE A 119 -8.05 3.32 -3.12
C ILE A 119 -8.14 1.98 -3.82
N ILE A 120 -9.17 1.22 -3.52
CA ILE A 120 -9.49 -0.06 -4.16
C ILE A 120 -10.83 0.09 -4.86
N ASN A 121 -10.83 0.00 -6.18
CA ASN A 121 -12.03 -0.04 -7.00
C ASN A 121 -12.42 -1.49 -7.24
N ASP A 122 -13.51 -1.91 -6.59
CA ASP A 122 -14.10 -3.24 -6.72
C ASP A 122 -14.75 -3.40 -8.09
N LEU A 123 -14.24 -4.34 -8.88
CA LEU A 123 -14.70 -4.58 -10.25
C LEU A 123 -16.03 -5.33 -10.31
N GLU A 124 -16.46 -5.97 -9.24
CA GLU A 124 -17.68 -6.79 -9.23
C GLU A 124 -18.92 -5.96 -8.93
N ILE A 125 -18.81 -4.99 -8.02
CA ILE A 125 -19.94 -4.19 -7.55
C ILE A 125 -19.83 -2.69 -7.91
N MET A 126 -18.77 -2.29 -8.60
CA MET A 126 -18.52 -0.89 -9.00
C MET A 126 -18.51 0.07 -7.80
N ALA A 127 -17.88 -0.36 -6.69
CA ALA A 127 -17.72 0.45 -5.49
C ALA A 127 -16.23 0.74 -5.24
N SER A 128 -15.94 1.85 -4.57
CA SER A 128 -14.58 2.20 -4.17
C SER A 128 -14.43 2.14 -2.66
N TYR A 129 -13.46 1.36 -2.19
CA TYR A 129 -13.03 1.33 -0.80
C TYR A 129 -11.81 2.23 -0.64
N LYS A 130 -11.83 3.08 0.40
CA LYS A 130 -10.75 4.02 0.67
C LYS A 130 -10.16 3.74 2.04
N TYR A 131 -8.84 3.63 2.12
CA TYR A 131 -8.10 3.38 3.34
C TYR A 131 -6.98 4.39 3.47
N PHE A 132 -6.85 5.00 4.64
CA PHE A 132 -5.66 5.73 5.03
C PHE A 132 -4.56 4.73 5.43
N ILE A 133 -3.37 4.88 4.86
CA ILE A 133 -2.19 4.10 5.22
C ILE A 133 -1.56 4.77 6.43
N ASP A 134 -1.78 4.19 7.61
CA ASP A 134 -1.25 4.72 8.87
C ASP A 134 0.25 4.42 9.02
N GLN A 135 0.65 3.23 8.57
CA GLN A 135 2.04 2.78 8.53
C GLN A 135 2.20 1.79 7.38
N SER A 136 3.27 1.93 6.61
CA SER A 136 3.71 0.94 5.63
C SER A 136 5.23 0.81 5.70
N ASP A 137 5.71 -0.40 5.96
CA ASP A 137 7.11 -0.78 5.84
C ASP A 137 7.25 -2.08 5.04
N SER A 138 8.47 -2.61 4.89
CA SER A 138 8.73 -3.80 4.09
C SER A 138 7.93 -5.04 4.52
N CYS A 139 7.40 -5.08 5.74
CA CYS A 139 6.79 -6.26 6.30
C CYS A 139 5.44 -6.04 6.95
N ARG A 140 5.07 -4.79 7.25
CA ARG A 140 3.88 -4.43 8.00
C ARG A 140 3.11 -3.30 7.31
N LEU A 141 1.80 -3.51 7.20
CA LEU A 141 0.86 -2.55 6.63
C LEU A 141 -0.29 -2.31 7.61
N ILE A 142 -0.56 -1.05 7.96
CA ILE A 142 -1.66 -0.66 8.84
C ILE A 142 -2.62 0.22 8.03
N LEU A 143 -3.87 -0.25 7.89
CA LEU A 143 -4.91 0.40 7.09
C LEU A 143 -6.06 0.86 7.98
N LYS A 144 -6.47 2.12 7.85
CA LYS A 144 -7.64 2.70 8.53
C LYS A 144 -8.72 3.05 7.50
N PRO A 145 -9.94 2.52 7.60
CA PRO A 145 -11.02 2.87 6.68
C PRO A 145 -11.30 4.38 6.67
N ILE A 146 -11.54 4.94 5.49
CA ILE A 146 -12.05 6.31 5.33
C ILE A 146 -13.57 6.23 5.16
N LEU A 147 -14.28 6.77 6.15
CA LEU A 147 -15.73 6.81 6.22
C LEU A 147 -16.31 7.93 5.33
N PRO A 148 -17.61 7.86 4.97
CA PRO A 148 -18.29 8.97 4.32
C PRO A 148 -18.11 10.28 5.09
N GLY A 149 -17.74 11.36 4.40
CA GLY A 149 -17.52 12.67 5.03
C GLY A 149 -16.07 12.92 5.49
N PRO A 150 -15.08 12.77 4.59
CA PRO A 150 -13.63 12.57 4.81
C PRO A 150 -13.07 12.08 6.17
N LYS A 151 -13.83 11.31 6.96
CA LYS A 151 -13.39 10.92 8.31
C LYS A 151 -12.60 9.61 8.28
N VAL A 152 -11.32 9.68 8.66
CA VAL A 152 -10.50 8.48 8.91
C VAL A 152 -10.98 7.81 10.19
N ALA A 153 -11.23 6.51 10.13
CA ALA A 153 -11.59 5.72 11.30
C ALA A 153 -10.46 5.74 12.34
N LYS A 154 -10.82 5.73 13.63
CA LYS A 154 -9.84 5.73 14.73
C LYS A 154 -8.97 4.45 14.73
N TYR A 155 -9.58 3.33 14.37
CA TYR A 155 -8.96 2.02 14.34
C TYR A 155 -9.01 1.42 12.94
N GLY A 156 -8.21 0.38 12.73
CA GLY A 156 -8.02 -0.24 11.43
C GLY A 156 -7.69 -1.73 11.52
N SER A 157 -7.04 -2.23 10.49
CA SER A 157 -6.47 -3.58 10.42
C SER A 157 -4.96 -3.51 10.19
N THR A 158 -4.25 -4.48 10.77
CA THR A 158 -2.81 -4.67 10.54
C THR A 158 -2.62 -5.91 9.69
N TYR A 159 -1.79 -5.82 8.67
CA TYR A 159 -1.39 -6.92 7.80
C TYR A 159 0.13 -7.12 7.83
N GLN A 160 0.53 -8.35 7.58
CA GLN A 160 1.92 -8.77 7.47
C GLN A 160 2.18 -9.33 6.08
N LEU A 161 3.26 -8.90 5.43
CA LEU A 161 3.71 -9.48 4.18
C LEU A 161 4.16 -10.93 4.42
N VAL A 162 3.68 -11.86 3.59
CA VAL A 162 4.00 -13.30 3.73
C VAL A 162 5.49 -13.58 3.59
N ASP A 163 6.16 -12.87 2.67
CA ASP A 163 7.58 -13.09 2.37
C ASP A 163 8.54 -12.56 3.45
N CYS A 164 8.02 -11.92 4.50
CA CYS A 164 8.79 -11.51 5.68
C CYS A 164 8.88 -12.57 6.78
N LYS A 165 8.27 -13.75 6.59
CA LYS A 165 8.30 -14.87 7.54
C LYS A 165 9.41 -15.88 7.25
#